data_AF-A0A1V3XKX9-F1
#
_entry.id   AF-A0A1V3XKX9-F1
#
_cell.length_a   1.000
_cell.length_b   1.000
_cell.length_c   1.000
_cell.angle_alpha   90.00
_cell.angle_beta   90.00
_cell.angle_gamma   90.00
#
_symmetry.space_group_name_H-M   'P 1'
#
loop_
_entity.id
_entity.type
_entity.pdbx_description
1 polymer ?
#
loop_
_entity_poly.entity_id
_entity_poly.type
_entity_poly.pdbx_seq_one_letter_code
_entity_poly.pdbx_strand_id
1 'polypeptide(L)' 'MIGEPVNEAARLCERAKSRPGKLLASAQTVEAASESERAHWTLGRHVKLRGHKQPTRLASPIEPATPRR' A
#
# COMPACT_ATOMS: atom_id res chain seq x y z
N MET A 1 7.48 1.64 21.78
CA MET A 1 8.40 1.43 20.65
C MET A 1 7.89 2.28 19.49
N ILE A 2 8.64 3.32 19.09
CA ILE A 2 8.28 4.21 17.98
C ILE A 2 9.42 4.07 16.97
N GLY A 3 9.27 3.16 15.99
CA GLY A 3 10.38 2.86 15.09
C GLY A 3 9.96 2.11 13.83
N GLU A 4 9.42 0.89 13.98
CA GLU A 4 9.07 0.07 12.81
C GLU A 4 7.91 0.64 11.97
N PRO A 5 6.78 1.09 12.56
CA PRO A 5 5.64 1.54 11.76
C PRO A 5 5.91 2.83 10.97
N VAL A 6 6.65 3.76 11.59
CA VAL A 6 7.01 5.06 10.98
C VAL A 6 8.00 4.87 9.83
N ASN A 7 8.97 3.95 10.00
CA ASN A 7 9.98 3.68 8.97
C ASN A 7 9.35 2.98 7.76
N GLU A 8 8.32 2.16 7.97
CA GLU A 8 7.56 1.54 6.88
C GLU A 8 6.74 2.58 6.10
N ALA A 9 6.02 3.47 6.80
CA ALA A 9 5.25 4.54 6.18
C ALA A 9 6.11 5.48 5.31
N ALA A 10 7.30 5.87 5.80
CA ALA A 10 8.23 6.72 5.06
C ALA A 10 8.71 6.05 3.76
N ARG A 11 9.01 4.74 3.81
CA ARG A 11 9.48 3.98 2.64
C ARG A 11 8.37 3.78 1.61
N LEU A 12 7.12 3.60 2.06
CA LEU A 12 5.96 3.55 1.18
C LEU A 12 5.74 4.90 0.47
N CYS A 13 5.91 6.00 1.19
CA CYS A 13 5.77 7.35 0.64
C CYS A 13 6.79 7.67 -0.47
N GLU A 14 8.07 7.34 -0.26
CA GLU A 14 9.10 7.52 -1.31
C GLU A 14 8.80 6.71 -2.58
N ARG A 15 8.27 5.50 -2.41
CA ARG A 15 7.98 4.59 -3.54
C ARG A 15 6.69 4.95 -4.28
N ALA A 16 5.78 5.65 -3.60
CA ALA A 16 4.59 6.22 -4.20
C ALA A 16 4.93 7.34 -5.21
N LYS A 17 5.97 8.13 -4.98
CA LYS A 17 6.31 9.30 -5.83
C LYS A 17 6.53 8.98 -7.31
N SER A 18 6.91 7.75 -7.66
CA SER A 18 7.14 7.30 -9.04
C SER A 18 5.93 6.63 -9.72
N ARG A 19 4.78 6.55 -9.04
CA ARG A 19 3.54 5.96 -9.58
C ARG A 19 2.50 7.03 -9.90
N PRO A 20 1.78 6.93 -11.04
CA PRO A 20 0.56 7.70 -11.25
C PRO A 20 -0.40 7.41 -10.08
N GLY A 21 -0.80 8.44 -9.32
CA GLY A 21 -1.67 8.31 -8.13
C GLY A 21 -0.97 8.20 -6.77
N LYS A 22 0.36 7.99 -6.70
CA LYS A 22 1.18 8.01 -5.46
C LYS A 22 0.59 7.27 -4.25
N LEU A 23 -0.07 6.13 -4.46
CA LEU A 23 -0.74 5.36 -3.41
C LEU A 23 -0.44 3.86 -3.56
N LEU A 24 0.01 3.21 -2.48
CA LEU A 24 0.23 1.77 -2.39
C LEU A 24 -0.12 1.30 -0.98
N ALA A 25 -0.85 0.19 -0.87
CA ALA A 25 -1.17 -0.45 0.39
C ALA A 25 -0.68 -1.90 0.41
N SER A 26 -0.56 -2.49 1.61
CA SER A 26 -0.36 -3.94 1.73
C SER A 26 -1.69 -4.66 1.57
N ALA A 27 -1.67 -5.89 1.02
CA ALA A 27 -2.87 -6.71 0.92
C ALA A 27 -3.52 -6.96 2.29
N GLN A 28 -2.72 -7.13 3.34
CA GLN A 28 -3.25 -7.28 4.70
C GLN A 28 -4.03 -6.04 5.15
N THR A 29 -3.55 -4.83 4.81
CA THR A 29 -4.26 -3.58 5.12
C THR A 29 -5.59 -3.50 4.38
N VAL A 30 -5.63 -3.91 3.10
CA VAL A 30 -6.87 -3.94 2.32
C VAL A 30 -7.81 -5.02 2.86
N GLU A 31 -7.33 -6.22 3.15
CA GLU A 31 -8.13 -7.31 3.72
C GLU A 31 -8.72 -6.97 5.09
N ALA A 32 -8.01 -6.18 5.90
CA ALA A 32 -8.50 -5.68 7.18
C ALA A 32 -9.54 -4.54 7.04
N ALA A 33 -9.70 -3.96 5.85
CA ALA A 33 -10.66 -2.89 5.59
C ALA A 33 -12.09 -3.44 5.39
N SER A 34 -13.08 -2.55 5.42
CA SER A 34 -14.46 -2.90 5.14
C SER A 34 -14.62 -3.47 3.73
N GLU A 35 -15.67 -4.25 3.49
CA GLU A 35 -15.96 -4.83 2.17
C GLU A 35 -16.12 -3.78 1.08
N SER A 36 -16.80 -2.67 1.38
CA SER A 36 -16.92 -1.54 0.48
C SER A 36 -15.56 -0.99 0.09
N GLU A 37 -14.68 -0.80 1.08
CA GLU A 37 -13.34 -0.28 0.81
C GLU A 37 -12.53 -1.29 -0.02
N ARG A 38 -12.55 -2.58 0.33
CA ARG A 38 -11.88 -3.66 -0.44
C ARG A 38 -12.24 -3.67 -1.92
N ALA A 39 -13.49 -3.35 -2.26
CA ALA A 39 -13.95 -3.30 -3.64
C ALA A 39 -13.26 -2.20 -4.48
N HIS A 40 -12.66 -1.19 -3.86
CA HIS A 40 -11.90 -0.13 -4.55
C HIS A 40 -10.43 -0.48 -4.79
N TRP A 41 -9.96 -1.65 -4.32
CA TRP A 41 -8.55 -2.05 -4.40
C TRP A 41 -8.33 -3.29 -5.25
N THR A 42 -7.28 -3.28 -6.06
CA THR A 42 -6.78 -4.46 -6.79
C THR A 42 -5.52 -5.01 -6.13
N LEU A 43 -5.55 -6.30 -5.80
CA LEU A 43 -4.40 -7.02 -5.29
C LEU A 43 -3.43 -7.37 -6.42
N GLY A 44 -2.29 -6.69 -6.44
CA GLY A 44 -1.23 -6.88 -7.42
C GLY A 44 -0.23 -7.98 -7.02
N ARG A 45 1.00 -7.81 -7.53
CA ARG A 45 2.10 -8.75 -7.39
C ARG A 45 2.67 -8.80 -5.96
N HIS A 46 3.23 -9.95 -5.61
CA HIS A 46 4.06 -10.11 -4.41
C HIS A 46 5.40 -9.40 -4.61
N VAL A 47 5.78 -8.57 -3.65
CA VAL A 47 7.05 -7.85 -3.66
C VAL A 47 7.77 -8.13 -2.34
N LYS A 48 9.03 -8.56 -2.43
CA LYS A 48 9.91 -8.61 -1.25
C LYS A 48 10.29 -7.17 -0.88
N LEU A 49 9.77 -6.69 0.24
CA LEU A 49 10.23 -5.46 0.85
C LEU A 49 11.57 -5.72 1.55
N ARG A 50 12.54 -4.83 1.37
CA ARG A 50 13.87 -4.95 1.99
C ARG A 50 13.74 -4.92 3.51
N GLY A 51 14.01 -6.05 4.17
CA GLY A 51 13.89 -6.21 5.62
C GLY A 51 12.74 -7.12 6.08
N HIS A 52 11.80 -7.48 5.19
CA HIS A 52 10.75 -8.45 5.50
C HIS A 52 11.15 -9.85 5.07
N LYS A 53 10.99 -10.83 5.98
CA LYS A 53 11.24 -12.25 5.68
C LYS A 53 10.19 -12.85 4.75
N GLN A 54 8.96 -12.33 4.77
CA GLN A 54 7.85 -12.82 3.94
C GLN A 54 7.52 -11.82 2.82
N PRO A 55 7.24 -12.28 1.60
CA PRO A 55 6.88 -11.41 0.49
C PRO A 55 5.51 -10.76 0.73
N THR A 56 5.45 -9.42 0.70
CA THR A 56 4.19 -8.68 0.89
C THR A 56 3.48 -8.53 -0.45
N ARG A 57 2.22 -8.96 -0.52
CA ARG A 57 1.37 -8.67 -1.67
C ARG A 57 0.96 -7.20 -1.65
N LEU A 58 1.24 -6.47 -2.72
CA LEU A 58 0.89 -5.06 -2.82
C LEU A 58 -0.50 -4.90 -3.43
N ALA A 59 -1.26 -3.93 -2.92
CA ALA A 59 -2.52 -3.50 -3.46
C ALA A 59 -2.40 -2.08 -4.02
N SER A 60 -3.10 -1.84 -5.13
CA SER A 60 -3.26 -0.52 -5.74
C SER A 60 -4.73 -0.23 -5.96
N PRO A 61 -5.18 1.02 -5.81
CA PRO A 61 -6.58 1.36 -6.03
C PRO A 61 -6.93 1.19 -7.52
N ILE A 62 -8.18 0.80 -7.79
CA ILE A 62 -8.69 0.56 -9.16
C ILE A 62 -8.75 1.87 -9.95
N GLU A 63 -9.12 2.95 -9.27
CA GLU A 63 -8.99 4.31 -9.78
C GLU A 63 -7.91 5.04 -8.96
N PRO A 64 -7.00 5.80 -9.59
CA PRO A 64 -6.15 6.68 -8.83
C PRO A 64 -7.06 7.64 -8.07
N ALA A 65 -7.01 7.61 -6.73
CA ALA A 65 -7.81 8.48 -5.88
C ALA A 65 -7.58 9.92 -6.35
N THR A 66 -8.57 10.52 -7.01
CA THR A 66 -8.50 11.90 -7.45
C THR A 66 -8.33 12.73 -6.17
N PRO A 67 -7.21 13.42 -5.97
CA PRO A 67 -7.03 14.21 -4.77
C PRO A 67 -8.12 15.28 -4.75
N ARG A 68 -9.05 15.19 -3.80
CA ARG A 68 -10.02 16.27 -3.54
C ARG A 68 -9.19 17.45 -3.04
N ARG A 69 -9.06 18.47 -3.90
CA ARG A 69 -8.48 19.78 -3.55
C ARG A 69 -9.37 20.52 -2.56
#